data_AF-A0A1V0UR71-F1
#
_entry.id   AF-A0A1V0UR71-F1
#
_cell.length_a   1.000
_cell.length_b   1.000
_cell.length_c   1.000
_cell.angle_alpha   90.00
_cell.angle_beta   90.00
_cell.angle_gamma   90.00
#
_symmetry.space_group_name_H-M   'P 1'
#
loop_
_entity.id
_entity.type
_entity.pdbx_description
1 polymer ?
#
loop_
_entity_poly.entity_id
_entity_poly.type
_entity_poly.pdbx_seq_one_letter_code
_entity_poly.pdbx_strand_id
1 'polypeptide(L)'
;MEKVQTQANFFEISDRMLARIFQTIDSSLKNVGKRTNIVDEETNVSYCVSYNLDDSMIISVVDLGPTPNASLLPILEPIYGEPVKMYAKPWVLNPDYTILIMFWENVTMNTTQGLLQ
;
A
#
# COMPACT_ATOMS: atom_id res chain seq x y z
N MET A 1 -16.35 -17.37 10.48
CA MET A 1 -16.33 -17.05 9.04
C MET A 1 -15.22 -17.86 8.41
N GLU A 2 -15.53 -18.69 7.41
CA GLU A 2 -14.51 -19.38 6.61
C GLU A 2 -13.62 -18.35 5.91
N LYS A 3 -12.31 -18.61 5.88
CA LYS A 3 -11.35 -17.81 5.12
C LYS A 3 -11.56 -18.12 3.65
N VAL A 4 -12.26 -17.27 2.92
CA VAL A 4 -12.39 -17.38 1.47
C VAL A 4 -11.06 -16.97 0.82
N GLN A 5 -10.45 -17.86 0.05
CA GLN A 5 -9.33 -17.49 -0.82
C GLN A 5 -9.87 -16.59 -1.94
N THR A 6 -9.40 -15.34 -1.98
CA THR A 6 -9.76 -14.38 -3.02
C THR A 6 -8.61 -14.28 -4.02
N GLN A 7 -8.94 -14.36 -5.30
CA GLN A 7 -7.97 -14.11 -6.38
C GLN A 7 -7.57 -12.62 -6.38
N ALA A 8 -6.27 -12.36 -6.43
CA ALA A 8 -5.71 -11.01 -6.55
C ALA A 8 -5.06 -10.82 -7.93
N ASN A 9 -5.02 -9.57 -8.39
CA ASN A 9 -4.33 -9.23 -9.63
C ASN A 9 -2.96 -8.65 -9.34
N PHE A 10 -2.04 -8.91 -10.28
CA PHE A 10 -0.68 -8.41 -10.29
C PHE A 10 -0.41 -7.77 -11.64
N PHE A 11 -0.16 -6.47 -11.62
CA PHE A 11 0.16 -5.64 -12.77
C PHE A 11 1.56 -5.04 -12.57
N GLU A 12 2.18 -4.63 -13.66
CA GLU A 12 3.43 -3.89 -13.60
C GLU A 12 3.18 -2.49 -13.00
N ILE A 13 3.99 -2.12 -12.00
CA ILE A 13 4.00 -0.76 -11.45
C ILE A 13 5.18 -0.03 -12.09
N SER A 14 4.92 1.12 -12.73
CA SER A 14 5.98 1.90 -13.37
C SER A 14 6.99 2.43 -12.33
N ASP A 15 8.26 2.55 -12.74
CA ASP A 15 9.33 3.08 -11.88
C ASP A 15 9.00 4.46 -11.29
N ARG A 16 8.36 5.31 -12.09
CA ARG A 16 7.88 6.63 -11.65
C ARG A 16 6.88 6.48 -10.51
N MET A 17 5.92 5.57 -10.62
CA MET A 17 4.91 5.37 -9.60
C MET A 17 5.51 4.75 -8.35
N LEU A 18 6.41 3.77 -8.52
CA LEU A 18 7.14 3.16 -7.43
C LEU A 18 7.93 4.20 -6.62
N ALA A 19 8.65 5.10 -7.29
CA ALA A 19 9.37 6.20 -6.64
C ALA A 19 8.43 7.11 -5.83
N ARG A 20 7.25 7.45 -6.38
CA ARG A 20 6.24 8.27 -5.67
C ARG A 20 5.69 7.55 -4.43
N ILE A 21 5.47 6.24 -4.52
CA ILE A 21 4.98 5.43 -3.41
C ILE A 21 6.00 5.44 -2.27
N PHE A 22 7.28 5.17 -2.54
CA PHE A 22 8.33 5.23 -1.53
C PHE A 22 8.49 6.62 -0.90
N GLN A 23 8.51 7.68 -1.71
CA GLN A 23 8.52 9.06 -1.20
C GLN A 23 7.34 9.35 -0.26
N THR A 24 6.17 8.76 -0.56
CA THR A 24 4.97 8.93 0.25
C THR A 24 5.01 8.11 1.53
N ILE A 25 5.61 6.92 1.51
CA ILE A 25 5.90 6.14 2.71
C ILE A 25 6.84 6.93 3.63
N ASP A 26 7.95 7.44 3.09
CA ASP A 26 8.91 8.27 3.85
C ASP A 26 8.26 9.52 4.44
N SER A 27 7.41 10.19 3.66
CA SER A 27 6.66 11.37 4.12
C SER A 27 5.65 11.01 5.22
N SER A 28 4.95 9.88 5.08
CA SER A 28 3.99 9.40 6.08
C SER A 28 4.67 9.05 7.40
N LEU A 29 5.83 8.40 7.35
CA LEU A 29 6.66 8.13 8.53
C LEU A 29 7.04 9.42 9.27
N LYS A 30 7.30 10.52 8.54
CA LYS A 30 7.64 11.84 9.12
C LYS A 30 6.42 12.60 9.63
N ASN A 31 5.22 12.23 9.20
CA ASN A 31 3.96 12.91 9.48
C ASN A 31 2.94 11.98 10.13
N VAL A 32 3.30 11.45 11.30
CA VAL A 32 2.48 10.50 12.05
C VAL A 32 1.05 11.02 12.24
N GLY A 33 0.06 10.17 11.98
CA GLY A 33 -1.37 10.48 12.08
C GLY A 33 -1.97 11.12 10.83
N LYS A 34 -1.18 11.44 9.80
CA LYS A 34 -1.71 11.90 8.50
C LYS A 34 -1.82 10.76 7.50
N ARG A 35 -2.79 10.90 6.60
CA ARG A 35 -2.99 10.02 5.45
C ARG A 35 -2.58 10.77 4.19
N THR A 36 -1.85 10.09 3.31
CA THR A 36 -1.45 10.64 2.02
C THR A 36 -1.94 9.74 0.91
N ASN A 37 -2.64 10.34 -0.06
CA ASN A 37 -3.19 9.65 -1.21
C ASN A 37 -2.37 9.96 -2.46
N ILE A 38 -2.10 8.94 -3.26
CA ILE A 38 -1.49 9.02 -4.58
C ILE A 38 -2.46 8.35 -5.55
N VAL A 39 -2.56 8.90 -6.74
CA VAL A 39 -3.24 8.26 -7.86
C VAL A 39 -2.23 8.10 -9.00
N ASP A 40 -2.18 6.89 -9.53
CA ASP A 40 -1.57 6.62 -10.82
C ASP A 40 -2.62 6.89 -11.90
N GLU A 41 -2.48 7.99 -12.63
CA GLU A 41 -3.44 8.39 -13.66
C GLU A 41 -3.41 7.48 -14.89
N GLU A 42 -2.31 6.77 -15.12
CA GLU A 42 -2.15 5.87 -16.27
C GLU A 42 -2.95 4.58 -16.09
N THR A 43 -2.91 4.04 -14.86
CA THR A 43 -3.60 2.77 -14.51
C THR A 43 -4.88 2.99 -13.70
N ASN A 44 -5.16 4.23 -13.33
CA ASN A 44 -6.22 4.64 -12.41
C ASN A 44 -6.23 3.89 -11.07
N VAL A 45 -5.04 3.52 -10.58
CA VAL A 45 -4.85 2.87 -9.28
C VAL A 45 -4.58 3.93 -8.22
N SER A 46 -5.30 3.87 -7.10
CA SER A 46 -5.08 4.74 -5.95
C SER A 46 -4.37 4.01 -4.83
N TYR A 47 -3.36 4.69 -4.26
CA TYR A 47 -2.59 4.24 -3.11
C TYR A 47 -2.80 5.24 -1.97
N CYS A 48 -3.23 4.76 -0.81
CA CYS A 48 -3.30 5.56 0.41
C CYS A 48 -2.35 4.97 1.45
N VAL A 49 -1.41 5.79 1.92
CA VAL A 49 -0.44 5.43 2.95
C VAL A 49 -0.74 6.24 4.22
N SER A 50 -0.70 5.58 5.37
CA SER A 50 -0.74 6.24 6.67
C SER A 50 0.16 5.54 7.66
N TYR A 51 0.77 6.33 8.54
CA TYR A 51 1.55 5.84 9.66
C TYR A 51 0.94 6.32 10.97
N ASN A 52 0.81 5.42 11.92
CA ASN A 52 0.10 5.66 13.18
C ASN A 52 1.10 5.81 14.34
N LEU A 53 0.64 6.31 15.49
CA LEU A 53 1.47 6.46 16.69
C LEU A 53 1.94 5.12 17.29
N ASP A 54 1.24 4.03 16.97
CA ASP A 54 1.57 2.66 17.39
C ASP A 54 2.54 1.97 16.42
N ASP A 55 3.42 2.75 15.78
CA ASP A 55 4.41 2.30 14.79
C ASP A 55 3.88 1.38 13.68
N SER A 56 2.64 1.63 13.27
CA SER A 56 1.93 0.82 12.29
C SER A 56 1.81 1.56 10.97
N MET A 57 2.36 0.99 9.90
CA MET A 57 2.15 1.44 8.53
C MET A 57 0.95 0.72 7.93
N ILE A 58 0.02 1.48 7.35
CA ILE A 58 -1.14 0.97 6.65
C ILE A 58 -1.07 1.46 5.21
N ILE A 59 -1.15 0.53 4.26
CA ILE A 59 -1.26 0.83 2.84
C ILE A 59 -2.56 0.25 2.34
N SER A 60 -3.35 1.08 1.66
CA SER A 60 -4.52 0.62 0.92
C SER A 60 -4.39 0.90 -0.57
N VAL A 61 -4.80 -0.08 -1.37
CA VAL A 61 -4.71 -0.07 -2.83
C VAL A 61 -6.11 -0.27 -3.40
N VAL A 62 -6.50 0.59 -4.34
CA VAL A 62 -7.80 0.52 -5.03
C VAL A 62 -7.56 0.61 -6.53
N ASP A 63 -8.06 -0.37 -7.27
CA ASP A 63 -8.15 -0.36 -8.73
C ASP A 63 -9.62 -0.47 -9.18
N LEU A 64 -9.92 -0.20 -10.46
CA LEU A 64 -11.28 -0.23 -11.01
C LEU A 64 -11.84 -1.66 -11.20
N GLY A 65 -11.43 -2.62 -10.37
CA GLY A 65 -11.73 -4.04 -10.53
C GLY A 65 -12.43 -4.66 -9.32
N PRO A 66 -13.20 -5.74 -9.54
CA PRO A 66 -13.80 -6.50 -8.45
C PRO A 66 -12.76 -7.33 -7.68
N THR A 67 -11.58 -7.56 -8.27
CA THR A 67 -10.47 -8.30 -7.69
C THR A 67 -9.41 -7.32 -7.19
N PRO A 68 -8.91 -7.47 -5.95
CA PRO A 68 -7.94 -6.53 -5.39
C PRO A 68 -6.61 -6.55 -6.14
N ASN A 69 -6.06 -5.37 -6.41
CA ASN A 69 -4.68 -5.21 -6.85
C ASN A 69 -3.69 -5.44 -5.69
N ALA A 70 -2.87 -6.49 -5.80
CA ALA A 70 -1.83 -6.86 -4.83
C ALA A 70 -0.40 -6.62 -5.34
N SER A 71 -0.24 -5.83 -6.42
CA SER A 71 1.05 -5.62 -7.12
C SER A 71 2.14 -5.01 -6.23
N LEU A 72 1.75 -4.27 -5.19
CA LEU A 72 2.70 -3.71 -4.23
C LEU A 72 3.29 -4.75 -3.27
N LEU A 73 2.60 -5.85 -3.02
CA LEU A 73 3.02 -6.85 -2.04
C LEU A 73 4.43 -7.40 -2.34
N PRO A 74 4.73 -7.96 -3.52
CA PRO A 74 6.06 -8.53 -3.83
C PRO A 74 7.19 -7.48 -3.86
N ILE A 75 6.85 -6.19 -3.89
CA ILE A 75 7.81 -5.08 -3.88
C ILE A 75 8.16 -4.67 -2.45
N LEU A 76 7.16 -4.65 -1.56
CA LEU A 76 7.33 -4.17 -0.19
C LEU A 76 7.79 -5.27 0.78
N GLU A 77 7.42 -6.53 0.53
CA GLU A 77 7.81 -7.67 1.37
C GLU A 77 9.34 -7.80 1.55
N PRO A 78 10.19 -7.67 0.51
CA PRO A 78 11.64 -7.72 0.69
C PRO A 78 12.23 -6.57 1.53
N ILE A 79 11.48 -5.48 1.72
CA ILE A 79 11.94 -4.25 2.37
C ILE A 79 11.45 -4.18 3.81
N TYR A 80 10.18 -4.50 4.03
CA TYR A 80 9.50 -4.34 5.33
C TYR A 80 9.08 -5.68 5.95
N GLY A 81 9.35 -6.81 5.30
CA GLY A 81 8.85 -8.12 5.68
C GLY A 81 7.40 -8.36 5.26
N GLU A 82 6.85 -9.51 5.63
CA GLU A 82 5.45 -9.83 5.39
C GLU A 82 4.51 -8.92 6.19
N PRO A 83 3.37 -8.49 5.62
CA PRO A 83 2.38 -7.73 6.37
C PRO A 83 1.76 -8.60 7.48
N VAL A 84 1.66 -8.05 8.70
CA VAL A 84 1.05 -8.73 9.86
C VAL A 84 -0.44 -9.03 9.64
N LYS A 85 -1.09 -8.24 8.78
CA LYS A 85 -2.48 -8.42 8.41
C LYS A 85 -2.73 -7.94 6.99
N MET A 86 -3.59 -8.66 6.30
CA MET A 86 -4.17 -8.21 5.04
C MET A 86 -5.66 -8.54 5.01
N TYR A 87 -6.44 -7.67 4.39
CA TYR A 87 -7.81 -7.99 4.02
C TYR A 87 -8.24 -7.18 2.79
N ALA A 88 -9.20 -7.74 2.06
CA ALA A 88 -9.87 -7.08 0.97
C ALA A 88 -11.32 -6.79 1.37
N LYS A 89 -11.86 -5.65 0.94
CA LYS A 89 -13.28 -5.31 1.13
C LYS A 89 -13.80 -4.44 -0.02
N PRO A 90 -15.11 -4.47 -0.31
CA PRO A 90 -15.71 -3.54 -1.26
C PRO A 90 -15.43 -2.09 -0.89
N TRP A 91 -15.26 -1.23 -1.89
CA TRP A 91 -15.12 0.20 -1.70
C TRP A 91 -16.45 0.80 -1.26
N VAL A 92 -16.38 1.76 -0.33
CA VAL A 92 -17.57 2.32 0.34
C VAL A 92 -18.48 3.05 -0.65
N LEU A 93 -17.92 3.66 -1.68
CA LEU A 93 -18.67 4.46 -2.67
C LEU A 93 -19.10 3.66 -3.89
N ASN A 94 -18.35 2.62 -4.28
CA ASN A 94 -18.73 1.71 -5.35
C ASN A 94 -18.38 0.26 -4.95
N PRO A 95 -19.37 -0.60 -4.68
CA PRO A 95 -19.14 -1.98 -4.26
C PRO A 95 -18.55 -2.87 -5.37
N ASP A 96 -18.57 -2.41 -6.63
CA ASP A 96 -17.95 -3.12 -7.76
C ASP A 96 -16.41 -3.08 -7.70
N TYR A 97 -15.85 -2.19 -6.88
CA TYR A 97 -14.41 -2.06 -6.69
C TYR A 97 -13.98 -2.62 -5.34
N THR A 98 -12.86 -3.32 -5.32
CA THR A 98 -12.31 -3.90 -4.10
C THR A 98 -11.07 -3.13 -3.65
N ILE A 99 -11.03 -2.77 -2.37
CA ILE A 99 -9.85 -2.22 -1.72
C ILE A 99 -9.05 -3.36 -1.11
N LEU A 100 -7.75 -3.45 -1.40
CA LEU A 100 -6.79 -4.21 -0.61
C LEU A 100 -6.22 -3.32 0.51
N ILE A 101 -6.14 -3.84 1.73
CA ILE A 101 -5.49 -3.14 2.85
C ILE A 101 -4.46 -4.06 3.48
N MET A 102 -3.22 -3.57 3.59
CA MET A 102 -2.06 -4.26 4.13
C MET A 102 -1.50 -3.48 5.32
N PHE A 103 -1.07 -4.21 6.35
CA PHE A 103 -0.60 -3.66 7.62
C PHE A 103 0.79 -4.19 7.93
N TRP A 104 1.70 -3.28 8.30
CA TRP A 104 2.99 -3.61 8.88
C TRP A 104 3.13 -2.92 10.23
N GLU A 105 3.78 -3.60 11.17
CA GLU A 105 4.11 -3.07 12.50
C GLU A 105 5.63 -2.89 12.59
N ASN A 106 6.07 -1.98 13.46
CA ASN A 106 7.48 -1.68 13.70
C ASN A 106 8.21 -1.22 12.42
N VAL A 107 7.52 -0.54 11.50
CA VAL A 107 8.14 0.03 10.29
C VAL A 107 8.95 1.25 10.69
N THR A 108 10.23 1.03 10.93
CA THR A 108 11.15 2.11 11.27
C THR A 108 11.57 2.90 10.04
N MET A 109 11.82 4.20 10.22
CA MET A 109 12.55 4.97 9.21
C MET A 109 13.94 4.36 9.05
N ASN A 110 14.21 3.82 7.87
CA ASN A 110 15.59 3.49 7.51
C ASN A 110 16.31 4.82 7.24
N THR A 111 16.91 5.41 8.27
CA THR A 111 17.72 6.64 8.15
C THR A 111 18.99 6.44 7.32
N THR A 112 19.22 5.22 6.81
CA THR A 112 20.36 4.82 5.96
C THR A 112 20.06 4.86 4.45
N GLN A 113 19.03 5.58 4.00
CA GLN A 113 18.92 6.03 2.60
C GLN A 113 19.38 7.48 2.40
N GLY A 114 20.32 7.93 3.24
CA GLY A 114 21.29 8.92 2.80
C GLY A 114 22.30 8.22 1.88
N LEU A 115 22.44 8.71 0.65
CA LEU A 115 23.35 8.26 -0.41
C LEU A 115 22.86 7.06 -1.22
N LEU A 116 22.03 7.34 -2.22
CA LEU A 116 22.30 6.75 -3.53
C LEU A 116 23.71 7.23 -3.94
N GLN A 117 24.68 6.31 -3.92
CA GLN A 117 25.93 6.45 -4.66
C GLN A 117 25.67 6.24 -6.15
#